data_AF-A0A7Y6IZ56-F1
#
_entry.id   AF-A0A7Y6IZ56-F1
#
_cell.length_a   1.000
_cell.length_b   1.000
_cell.length_c   1.000
_cell.angle_alpha   90.00
_cell.angle_beta   90.00
_cell.angle_gamma   90.00
#
_symmetry.space_group_name_H-M   'P 1'
#
loop_
_entity.id
_entity.type
_entity.pdbx_description
1 polymer ?
#
loop_
_entity_poly.entity_id
_entity_poly.type
_entity_poly.pdbx_seq_one_letter_code
_entity_poly.pdbx_strand_id
1 'polypeptide(L)'
;LGGPKADFDQARDHQYTEQAILDSGQPYVFLRNGWYSEVYTQNLDQFLEQGAILGSAGDGLVASAARADYAAAAVAVLTGEGHENKAFELSGDVAWSF
;
A
#
# COMPACT_ATOMS: atom_id res chain seq x y z
N LEU A 1 -3.96 -5.95 0.72
CA LEU A 1 -3.76 -4.70 -0.05
C LEU A 1 -5.02 -4.42 -0.88
N GLY A 2 -5.13 -3.28 -1.56
CA GLY A 2 -6.38 -2.79 -2.18
C GLY A 2 -6.95 -3.62 -3.36
N GLY A 3 -6.53 -4.85 -3.55
CA GLY A 3 -7.02 -5.73 -4.60
C GLY A 3 -8.44 -6.27 -4.38
N PRO A 4 -8.96 -7.09 -5.32
CA PRO A 4 -10.36 -7.51 -5.36
C PRO A 4 -10.77 -8.45 -4.21
N LYS A 5 -9.80 -8.99 -3.46
CA LYS A 5 -10.05 -9.84 -2.29
C LYS A 5 -10.09 -9.06 -0.96
N ALA A 6 -9.79 -7.76 -0.98
CA ALA A 6 -9.83 -6.96 0.23
C ALA A 6 -11.26 -6.69 0.67
N ASP A 7 -11.49 -6.77 1.97
CA ASP A 7 -12.79 -6.70 2.63
C ASP A 7 -12.92 -5.49 3.58
N PHE A 8 -11.89 -4.66 3.67
CA PHE A 8 -11.90 -3.42 4.45
C PHE A 8 -12.39 -2.23 3.62
N ASP A 9 -13.07 -1.27 4.27
CA ASP A 9 -13.77 -0.17 3.60
C ASP A 9 -12.89 0.67 2.66
N GLN A 10 -11.64 0.92 3.04
CA GLN A 10 -10.71 1.72 2.23
C GLN A 10 -10.35 1.04 0.90
N ALA A 11 -10.48 -0.28 0.79
CA ALA A 11 -10.23 -0.99 -0.47
C ALA A 11 -11.33 -0.76 -1.52
N ARG A 12 -12.54 -0.35 -1.10
CA ARG A 12 -13.70 -0.24 -1.99
C ARG A 12 -13.48 0.78 -3.11
N ASP A 13 -12.89 1.93 -2.79
CA ASP A 13 -12.61 2.96 -3.79
C ASP A 13 -11.54 2.49 -4.80
N HIS A 14 -10.54 1.74 -4.34
CA HIS A 14 -9.56 1.10 -5.21
C HIS A 14 -10.21 0.06 -6.14
N GLN A 15 -11.08 -0.79 -5.61
CA GLN A 15 -11.80 -1.81 -6.40
C GLN A 15 -12.66 -1.18 -7.50
N TYR A 16 -13.40 -0.11 -7.19
CA TYR A 16 -14.16 0.62 -8.21
C TYR A 16 -13.27 1.23 -9.28
N THR A 17 -12.11 1.80 -8.88
CA THR A 17 -11.16 2.39 -9.82
C THR A 17 -10.53 1.34 -10.72
N GLU A 18 -10.09 0.20 -10.17
CA GLU A 18 -9.55 -0.90 -10.96
C GLU A 18 -10.58 -1.43 -11.95
N GLN A 19 -11.85 -1.61 -11.52
CA GLN A 19 -12.91 -2.05 -12.42
C GLN A 19 -13.15 -1.04 -13.55
N ALA A 20 -13.19 0.26 -13.25
CA ALA A 20 -13.34 1.28 -14.28
C ALA A 20 -12.19 1.29 -15.30
N ILE A 21 -10.95 1.01 -14.84
CA ILE A 21 -9.79 0.86 -15.72
C ILE A 21 -9.92 -0.40 -16.58
N LEU A 22 -10.34 -1.53 -16.01
CA LEU A 22 -10.58 -2.77 -16.77
C LEU A 22 -11.65 -2.56 -17.85
N ASP A 23 -12.76 -1.90 -17.51
CA ASP A 23 -13.88 -1.62 -18.41
C ASP A 23 -13.48 -0.68 -19.57
N SER A 24 -12.41 0.11 -19.40
CA SER A 24 -11.90 1.01 -20.44
C SER A 24 -11.22 0.28 -21.61
N GLY A 25 -10.81 -0.98 -21.41
CA GLY A 25 -10.07 -1.77 -22.40
C GLY A 25 -8.66 -1.26 -22.71
N GLN A 26 -8.15 -0.27 -21.97
CA GLN A 26 -6.80 0.26 -22.13
C GLN A 26 -5.77 -0.67 -21.46
N PRO A 27 -4.52 -0.74 -21.98
CA PRO A 27 -3.42 -1.35 -21.25
C PRO A 27 -3.26 -0.67 -19.88
N TYR A 28 -3.11 -1.46 -18.83
CA TYR A 28 -3.03 -0.96 -17.46
C TYR A 28 -1.91 -1.63 -16.67
N VAL A 29 -1.51 -1.00 -15.56
CA VAL A 29 -0.76 -1.66 -14.49
C VAL A 29 -1.37 -1.22 -13.16
N PHE A 30 -1.68 -2.17 -12.29
CA PHE A 30 -2.15 -1.87 -10.94
C PHE A 30 -1.00 -1.98 -9.94
N LEU A 31 -0.65 -0.86 -9.32
CA LEU A 31 0.31 -0.80 -8.21
C LEU A 31 -0.45 -0.74 -6.90
N ARG A 32 -0.70 -1.90 -6.30
CA ARG A 32 -1.43 -2.02 -5.03
C ARG A 32 -0.44 -1.82 -3.91
N ASN A 33 -0.23 -0.55 -3.56
CA ASN A 33 0.68 -0.18 -2.48
C ASN A 33 0.14 -0.63 -1.12
N GLY A 34 1.05 -1.15 -0.29
CA GLY A 34 0.83 -1.37 1.12
C GLY A 34 0.90 -0.10 1.94
N TRP A 35 1.06 -0.28 3.24
CA TRP A 35 1.10 0.83 4.18
C TRP A 35 2.40 1.61 4.06
N TYR A 36 2.31 2.93 4.27
CA TYR A 36 3.46 3.81 4.35
C TYR A 36 4.03 3.80 5.76
N SER A 37 5.33 3.55 5.91
CA SER A 37 6.02 3.60 7.21
C SER A 37 5.84 4.96 7.89
N GLU A 38 5.75 6.02 7.10
CA GLU A 38 5.58 7.39 7.57
C GLU A 38 4.24 7.66 8.26
N VAL A 39 3.19 6.85 8.03
CA VAL A 39 1.92 6.99 8.78
C VAL A 39 2.15 6.79 10.28
N TYR A 40 3.13 5.96 10.65
CA TYR A 40 3.48 5.73 12.04
C TYR A 40 4.45 6.77 12.59
N THR A 41 5.46 7.17 11.82
CA THR A 41 6.44 8.16 12.28
C THR A 41 5.87 9.57 12.38
N GLN A 42 4.75 9.87 11.70
CA GLN A 42 4.03 11.14 11.82
C GLN A 42 3.56 11.47 13.24
N ASN A 43 3.34 10.45 14.09
CA ASN A 43 2.89 10.63 15.48
C ASN A 43 3.99 10.30 16.50
N LEU A 44 5.24 10.19 16.06
CA LEU A 44 6.34 9.72 16.91
C LEU A 44 6.53 10.61 18.15
N ASP A 45 6.48 11.93 18.00
CA ASP A 45 6.64 12.86 19.11
C ASP A 45 5.58 12.63 20.20
N GLN A 46 4.32 12.43 19.79
CA GLN A 46 3.22 12.13 20.71
C GLN A 46 3.43 10.79 21.41
N PHE A 47 3.87 9.74 20.69
CA PHE A 47 4.13 8.44 21.29
C PHE A 47 5.27 8.48 22.31
N LEU A 48 6.31 9.26 22.02
CA LEU A 48 7.44 9.49 22.94
C LEU A 48 7.00 10.25 24.18
N GLU A 49 6.15 11.28 24.05
CA GLU A 49 5.61 12.04 25.18
C GLU A 49 4.70 11.16 26.06
N GLN A 50 3.87 10.31 25.45
CA GLN A 50 2.94 9.43 26.16
C GLN A 50 3.62 8.17 26.73
N GLY A 51 4.82 7.81 26.24
CA GLY A 51 5.53 6.59 26.61
C GLY A 51 4.81 5.30 26.16
N ALA A 52 3.88 5.41 25.21
CA ALA A 52 3.07 4.30 24.74
C ALA A 52 2.60 4.52 23.29
N ILE A 53 2.46 3.43 22.53
CA ILE A 53 1.79 3.44 21.23
C ILE A 53 0.38 2.89 21.42
N LEU A 54 -0.62 3.75 21.29
CA LEU A 54 -2.02 3.36 21.39
C LEU A 54 -2.56 2.99 20.01
N GLY A 55 -3.15 1.80 19.89
CA GLY A 55 -3.72 1.31 18.65
C GLY A 55 -4.62 0.09 18.86
N SER A 56 -5.29 -0.33 17.79
CA SER A 56 -6.19 -1.48 17.77
C SER A 56 -5.70 -2.58 16.81
N ALA A 57 -4.39 -2.62 16.55
CA ALA A 57 -3.79 -3.58 15.62
C ALA A 57 -3.59 -4.98 16.24
N GLY A 58 -3.59 -5.10 17.57
CA GLY A 58 -3.30 -6.37 18.26
C GLY A 58 -1.94 -6.94 17.82
N ASP A 59 -1.89 -8.25 17.58
CA ASP A 59 -0.71 -8.95 17.04
C ASP A 59 -0.63 -8.87 15.49
N GLY A 60 -1.38 -7.94 14.88
CA GLY A 60 -1.40 -7.77 13.43
C GLY A 60 -0.03 -7.37 12.89
N LEU A 61 0.40 -8.08 11.84
CA LEU A 61 1.65 -7.80 11.16
C LEU A 61 1.46 -6.75 10.06
N VAL A 62 2.33 -5.74 10.05
CA VAL A 62 2.36 -4.67 9.07
C VAL A 62 3.63 -4.77 8.25
N ALA A 63 3.49 -5.01 6.95
CA ALA A 63 4.60 -4.95 5.99
C ALA A 63 4.65 -3.57 5.32
N SER A 64 5.00 -2.54 6.08
CA SER A 64 5.08 -1.16 5.55
C SER A 64 6.37 -0.94 4.76
N ALA A 65 6.34 0.01 3.82
CA ALA A 65 7.52 0.52 3.11
C ALA A 65 7.49 2.04 3.06
N ALA A 66 8.62 2.69 2.75
CA ALA A 66 8.64 4.14 2.64
C ALA A 66 7.88 4.59 1.38
N ARG A 67 7.32 5.81 1.38
CA ARG A 67 6.74 6.40 0.15
C ARG A 67 7.75 6.44 -0.99
N ALA A 68 9.03 6.63 -0.67
CA ALA A 68 10.12 6.61 -1.65
C ALA A 68 10.22 5.26 -2.37
N ASP A 69 10.00 4.14 -1.68
CA ASP A 69 10.08 2.79 -2.27
C ASP A 69 8.92 2.54 -3.23
N TYR A 70 7.71 2.92 -2.83
CA TYR A 70 6.54 2.84 -3.72
C TYR A 70 6.67 3.76 -4.94
N ALA A 71 7.25 4.96 -4.76
CA ALA A 71 7.54 5.86 -5.86
C ALA A 71 8.59 5.27 -6.82
N ALA A 72 9.65 4.65 -6.28
CA ALA A 72 10.66 3.96 -7.09
C ALA A 72 10.04 2.79 -7.88
N ALA A 73 9.14 2.01 -7.28
CA ALA A 73 8.40 0.96 -7.97
C ALA A 73 7.54 1.52 -9.11
N ALA A 74 6.86 2.65 -8.90
CA ALA A 74 6.11 3.33 -9.94
C ALA A 74 7.00 3.81 -11.10
N VAL A 75 8.17 4.40 -10.80
CA VAL A 75 9.15 4.79 -11.82
C VAL A 75 9.64 3.58 -12.61
N ALA A 76 9.99 2.48 -11.94
CA ALA A 76 10.43 1.26 -12.59
C ALA A 76 9.37 0.72 -13.56
N VAL A 77 8.10 0.71 -13.15
CA VAL A 77 6.99 0.26 -14.01
C VAL A 77 6.73 1.21 -15.18
N LEU A 78 6.78 2.53 -14.95
CA LEU A 78 6.51 3.53 -15.99
C LEU A 78 7.61 3.62 -17.05
N THR A 79 8.85 3.26 -16.69
CA THR A 79 10.02 3.37 -17.58
C THR A 79 10.52 2.02 -18.10
N GLY A 80 10.01 0.93 -17.55
CA GLY A 80 10.29 -0.44 -17.98
C GLY A 80 9.32 -0.96 -19.04
N GLU A 81 9.54 -2.20 -19.48
CA GLU A 81 8.72 -2.89 -20.48
C GLU A 81 8.12 -4.18 -19.91
N GLY A 82 7.02 -4.67 -20.48
CA GLY A 82 6.42 -5.97 -20.14
C GLY A 82 5.58 -5.96 -18.85
N HIS A 83 5.17 -4.79 -18.38
CA HIS A 83 4.34 -4.63 -17.20
C HIS A 83 2.84 -4.54 -17.53
N GLU A 84 2.48 -4.50 -18.81
CA GLU A 84 1.11 -4.33 -19.26
C GLU A 84 0.18 -5.45 -18.77
N ASN A 85 -1.01 -5.04 -18.33
CA ASN A 85 -2.07 -5.87 -17.79
C ASN A 85 -1.63 -6.69 -16.57
N LYS A 86 -0.69 -6.14 -15.77
CA LYS A 86 -0.23 -6.74 -14.51
C LYS A 86 -0.79 -6.00 -13.30
N ALA A 87 -0.89 -6.73 -12.20
CA ALA A 87 -1.14 -6.17 -10.88
C ALA A 87 0.02 -6.58 -9.97
N PHE A 88 0.64 -5.61 -9.31
CA PHE A 88 1.71 -5.81 -8.34
C PHE A 88 1.19 -5.50 -6.94
N GLU A 89 1.34 -6.47 -6.05
CA GLU A 89 1.11 -6.30 -4.62
C GLU A 89 2.43 -5.84 -4.00
N LEU A 90 2.52 -4.56 -3.61
CA LEU A 90 3.77 -3.95 -3.15
C LEU A 90 3.73 -3.77 -1.63
N SER A 91 4.75 -4.23 -0.93
CA SER A 91 4.90 -4.08 0.53
C SER A 91 6.38 -4.01 0.91
N GLY A 92 6.66 -3.76 2.19
CA GLY A 92 8.01 -3.96 2.72
C GLY A 92 8.40 -5.44 2.76
N ASP A 93 9.70 -5.71 2.72
CA ASP A 93 10.26 -7.07 2.80
C ASP A 93 10.06 -7.72 4.17
N VAL A 94 9.95 -6.89 5.22
CA VAL A 94 9.84 -7.32 6.61
C VAL A 94 8.53 -6.80 7.20
N ALA A 95 7.72 -7.72 7.70
CA ALA A 95 6.54 -7.37 8.48
C ALA A 95 6.90 -7.24 9.96
N TRP A 96 6.22 -6.33 10.66
CA TRP A 96 6.47 -6.02 12.07
C TRP A 96 5.15 -5.83 12.84
N SER A 97 5.21 -5.95 14.17
CA SER A 97 4.11 -5.64 15.10
C SER A 97 4.52 -4.48 16.03
N PHE A 98 3.53 -3.86 16.69
CA PHE A 98 3.74 -2.73 17.63
C PHE A 98 4.31 -3.15 18.98
#